data_AF-A0AA42YNU2-F1
#
_entry.id   AF-A0AA42YNU2-F1
#
_cell.length_a   1.000
_cell.length_b   1.000
_cell.length_c   1.000
_cell.angle_alpha   90.00
_cell.angle_beta   90.00
_cell.angle_gamma   90.00
#
_symmetry.space_group_name_H-M   'P 1'
#
loop_
_entity.id
_entity.type
_entity.pdbx_description
1 polymer ?
#
loop_
_entity_poly.entity_id
_entity_poly.type
_entity_poly.pdbx_seq_one_letter_code
_entity_poly.pdbx_strand_id
1 'polypeptide(L)'
;NKIIVAHNAKFDVGMLNKEDIHPQKTICTYKMARFLDKEGQIPQYNLQYLRYYLSLNIDASPHDALGDILVLEALFQRIHTKARDEFGTGTIDKMIEITKNPVLLVKMPYGKHKGMRFDKIPGDYLQWLSGTDLDEDMVYTVKHHLGI
;
A
#
# COMPACT_ATOMS: atom_id res chain seq x y z
N ASN A 1 1.77 10.66 -22.17
CA ASN A 1 1.78 10.79 -20.69
C ASN A 1 2.44 9.57 -20.07
N LYS A 2 3.40 9.77 -19.17
CA LYS A 2 4.10 8.69 -18.45
C LYS A 2 3.49 8.55 -17.04
N ILE A 3 3.43 7.33 -16.52
CA ILE A 3 2.95 7.02 -15.16
C ILE A 3 4.11 6.36 -14.43
N ILE A 4 4.44 6.85 -13.23
CA ILE A 4 5.42 6.22 -12.37
C ILE A 4 4.75 5.14 -11.54
N VAL A 5 5.37 3.97 -11.44
CA VAL A 5 4.95 2.90 -10.56
C VAL A 5 6.06 2.67 -9.56
N ALA A 6 5.73 2.65 -8.27
CA ALA A 6 6.68 2.41 -7.20
C ALA A 6 6.03 1.66 -6.03
N HIS A 7 6.85 1.01 -5.20
CA HIS A 7 6.40 0.38 -3.97
C HIS A 7 6.70 1.30 -2.80
N ASN A 8 5.66 1.77 -2.09
CA ASN A 8 5.76 2.90 -1.16
C ASN A 8 6.15 4.22 -1.87
N ALA A 9 5.43 4.55 -2.94
CA ALA A 9 5.77 5.62 -3.88
C ALA A 9 5.96 7.02 -3.27
N LYS A 10 5.46 7.28 -2.04
CA LYS A 10 5.70 8.54 -1.33
C LYS A 10 7.20 8.80 -1.14
N PHE A 11 7.97 7.74 -0.90
CA PHE A 11 9.43 7.83 -0.75
C PHE A 11 10.11 8.20 -2.08
N ASP A 12 9.87 7.43 -3.15
CA ASP A 12 10.47 7.65 -4.46
C ASP A 12 10.10 9.02 -5.05
N VAL A 13 8.82 9.39 -4.98
CA VAL A 13 8.36 10.73 -5.42
C VAL A 13 9.01 11.83 -4.59
N GLY A 14 9.19 11.61 -3.28
CA GLY A 14 9.90 12.54 -2.41
C GLY A 14 11.36 12.73 -2.81
N MET A 15 12.05 11.67 -3.24
CA MET A 15 13.42 11.77 -3.76
C MET A 15 13.46 12.48 -5.12
N LEU A 16 12.57 12.11 -6.05
CA LEU A 16 12.49 12.76 -7.36
C LEU A 16 12.24 14.26 -7.26
N ASN A 17 11.35 14.69 -6.36
CA ASN A 17 11.06 16.10 -6.15
C ASN A 17 12.27 16.90 -5.65
N LYS A 18 13.21 16.27 -4.93
CA LYS A 18 14.46 16.94 -4.50
C LYS A 18 15.41 17.20 -5.67
N GLU A 19 15.28 16.41 -6.73
CA GLU A 19 16.04 16.52 -7.98
C GLU A 19 15.26 17.31 -9.06
N ASP A 20 14.25 18.10 -8.67
CA ASP A 20 13.40 18.90 -9.57
C ASP A 20 12.61 18.06 -10.60
N ILE A 21 12.39 16.77 -10.30
CA ILE A 21 11.56 15.86 -11.10
C ILE A 21 10.20 15.73 -10.41
N HIS A 22 9.14 16.16 -11.08
CA HIS A 22 7.77 16.22 -10.52
C HIS A 22 6.78 15.29 -11.23
N PRO A 23 6.70 14.01 -10.83
CA PRO A 23 5.76 13.05 -11.39
C PRO A 23 4.30 13.47 -11.18
N GLN A 24 3.56 13.62 -12.28
CA GLN A 24 2.14 14.03 -12.23
C GLN A 24 1.17 12.86 -11.98
N LYS A 25 1.57 11.65 -12.39
CA LYS A 25 0.77 10.43 -12.25
C LYS A 25 1.63 9.33 -11.65
N THR A 26 1.18 8.82 -10.50
CA THR A 26 1.90 7.79 -9.74
C THR A 26 0.94 6.71 -9.28
N ILE A 27 1.38 5.46 -9.33
CA ILE A 27 0.71 4.30 -8.75
C ILE A 27 1.61 3.71 -7.68
N CYS A 28 1.07 3.54 -6.48
CA CYS A 28 1.75 2.93 -5.35
C CYS A 28 1.27 1.48 -5.16
N THR A 29 2.12 0.50 -5.50
CA THR A 29 1.75 -0.93 -5.37
C THR A 29 1.52 -1.34 -3.92
N TYR A 30 2.15 -0.66 -2.97
CA TYR A 30 1.91 -0.86 -1.53
C TYR A 30 0.49 -0.49 -1.11
N LYS A 31 0.03 0.73 -1.47
CA LYS A 31 -1.34 1.18 -1.21
C LYS A 31 -2.35 0.32 -1.95
N MET A 32 -2.08 -0.04 -3.21
CA MET A 32 -2.95 -0.92 -3.98
C MET A 32 -3.07 -2.32 -3.36
N ALA A 33 -1.97 -2.91 -2.89
CA ALA A 33 -2.01 -4.23 -2.25
C ALA A 33 -2.86 -4.22 -0.97
N ARG A 34 -2.73 -3.17 -0.14
CA ARG A 34 -3.60 -2.96 1.04
C ARG A 34 -5.06 -2.76 0.63
N PHE A 35 -5.31 -1.91 -0.36
CA PHE A 35 -6.67 -1.60 -0.82
C PHE A 35 -7.40 -2.84 -1.33
N LEU A 36 -6.73 -3.69 -2.11
CA LEU A 36 -7.33 -4.88 -2.71
C LEU A 36 -7.49 -6.04 -1.70
N ASP A 37 -6.78 -6.03 -0.58
CA ASP A 37 -6.87 -7.06 0.45
C ASP A 37 -7.98 -6.75 1.47
N LYS A 38 -9.23 -6.83 1.01
CA LYS A 38 -10.44 -6.48 1.80
C LYS A 38 -10.59 -7.29 3.09
N GLU A 39 -10.08 -8.51 3.09
CA GLU A 39 -10.16 -9.43 4.24
C GLU A 39 -8.92 -9.38 5.14
N GLY A 40 -7.88 -8.62 4.76
CA GLY A 40 -6.62 -8.55 5.49
C GLY A 40 -5.93 -9.90 5.59
N GLN A 41 -5.92 -10.69 4.51
CA GLN A 41 -5.29 -12.02 4.48
C GLN A 41 -3.77 -11.92 4.42
N ILE A 42 -3.24 -10.84 3.86
CA ILE A 42 -1.81 -10.60 3.70
C ILE A 42 -1.24 -10.09 5.04
N PRO A 43 -0.28 -10.81 5.66
CA PRO A 43 0.25 -10.39 6.97
C PRO A 43 1.14 -9.14 6.92
N GLN A 44 1.86 -8.94 5.81
CA GLN A 44 2.75 -7.80 5.60
C GLN A 44 2.79 -7.40 4.13
N TYR A 45 2.98 -6.12 3.86
CA TYR A 45 2.89 -5.58 2.50
C TYR A 45 4.23 -5.08 1.94
N ASN A 46 5.36 -5.29 2.63
CA ASN A 46 6.65 -4.90 2.07
C ASN A 46 7.00 -5.74 0.83
N LEU A 47 7.77 -5.17 -0.10
CA LEU A 47 7.98 -5.72 -1.44
C LEU A 47 8.47 -7.16 -1.43
N GLN A 48 9.51 -7.44 -0.64
CA GLN A 48 10.10 -8.78 -0.57
C GLN A 48 9.18 -9.78 0.14
N TYR A 49 8.43 -9.37 1.16
CA TYR A 49 7.41 -10.24 1.73
C TYR A 49 6.35 -10.60 0.68
N LEU A 50 5.86 -9.63 -0.09
CA LEU A 50 4.89 -9.88 -1.15
C LEU A 50 5.45 -10.76 -2.26
N ARG A 51 6.75 -10.65 -2.60
CA ARG A 51 7.43 -11.55 -3.53
C ARG A 51 7.26 -13.00 -3.11
N TYR A 52 7.65 -13.33 -1.87
CA TYR A 52 7.59 -14.71 -1.37
C TYR A 52 6.15 -15.16 -1.12
N TYR A 53 5.32 -14.31 -0.50
CA TYR A 53 3.94 -14.63 -0.17
C TYR A 53 3.08 -14.92 -1.40
N LEU A 54 3.33 -14.21 -2.51
CA LEU A 54 2.61 -14.38 -3.78
C LEU A 54 3.34 -15.30 -4.76
N SER A 55 4.44 -15.93 -4.35
CA SER A 55 5.29 -16.78 -5.19
C SER A 55 5.66 -16.13 -6.52
N LEU A 56 6.10 -14.86 -6.48
CA LEU A 56 6.62 -14.16 -7.64
C LEU A 56 8.01 -14.74 -7.97
N ASN A 57 8.03 -15.74 -8.85
CA ASN A 57 9.24 -16.47 -9.29
C ASN A 57 10.14 -15.58 -10.16
N ILE A 58 10.85 -14.66 -9.52
CA ILE A 58 11.83 -13.80 -10.16
C ILE A 58 13.23 -14.32 -9.80
N ASP A 59 13.98 -14.74 -10.81
CA ASP A 59 15.38 -15.13 -10.68
C ASP A 59 16.25 -13.87 -10.65
N ALA A 60 16.29 -13.25 -9.47
CA ALA A 60 17.08 -12.06 -9.20
C ALA A 60 17.62 -12.13 -7.77
N SER A 61 18.84 -11.64 -7.59
CA SER A 61 19.45 -11.50 -6.27
C SER A 61 18.59 -10.55 -5.44
N PRO A 62 18.15 -10.92 -4.23
CA PRO A 62 17.43 -9.99 -3.37
C PRO A 62 18.25 -8.73 -3.08
N HIS A 63 17.60 -7.57 -3.05
CA HIS A 63 18.19 -6.27 -2.67
C HIS A 63 19.22 -5.67 -3.63
N ASP A 64 19.31 -6.15 -4.87
CA ASP A 64 19.88 -5.34 -5.95
C ASP A 64 18.78 -4.47 -6.59
N ALA A 65 19.17 -3.29 -7.09
CA ALA A 65 18.20 -2.33 -7.63
C ALA A 65 17.40 -2.92 -8.82
N LEU A 66 18.05 -3.77 -9.62
CA LEU A 66 17.42 -4.43 -10.75
C LEU A 66 16.38 -5.46 -10.30
N GLY A 67 16.70 -6.29 -9.31
CA GLY A 67 15.83 -7.30 -8.75
C GLY A 67 14.63 -6.70 -8.05
N ASP A 68 14.80 -5.61 -7.30
CA ASP A 68 13.67 -4.87 -6.74
C ASP A 68 12.74 -4.32 -7.84
N ILE A 69 13.29 -3.84 -8.98
CA ILE A 69 12.50 -3.41 -10.14
C ILE A 69 11.75 -4.59 -10.78
N LEU A 70 12.40 -5.74 -10.97
CA LEU A 70 11.77 -6.93 -11.55
C LEU A 70 10.63 -7.46 -10.65
N VAL A 71 10.84 -7.47 -9.34
CA VAL A 71 9.81 -7.85 -8.35
C VAL A 71 8.65 -6.84 -8.36
N LEU A 72 8.95 -5.55 -8.42
CA LEU A 72 7.94 -4.48 -8.53
C LEU A 72 7.11 -4.63 -9.80
N GLU A 73 7.73 -4.90 -10.95
CA GLU A 73 7.04 -5.11 -12.21
C GLU A 73 6.09 -6.32 -12.12
N ALA A 74 6.59 -7.47 -11.64
CA ALA A 74 5.79 -8.67 -11.47
C ALA A 74 4.61 -8.45 -10.50
N LEU A 75 4.86 -7.76 -9.38
CA LEU A 75 3.82 -7.38 -8.42
C LEU A 75 2.78 -6.47 -9.07
N PHE A 76 3.22 -5.45 -9.82
CA PHE A 76 2.32 -4.53 -10.51
C PHE A 76 1.43 -5.26 -11.52
N GLN A 77 1.97 -6.18 -12.33
CA GLN A 77 1.15 -6.94 -13.29
C GLN A 77 0.03 -7.74 -12.61
N ARG A 78 0.34 -8.36 -11.47
CA ARG A 78 -0.65 -9.09 -10.67
C ARG A 78 -1.70 -8.16 -10.07
N ILE A 79 -1.28 -7.04 -9.47
CA ILE A 79 -2.19 -6.02 -8.90
C ILE A 79 -3.08 -5.43 -9.99
N HIS A 80 -2.50 -5.06 -11.14
CA HIS A 80 -3.23 -4.49 -12.27
C HIS A 80 -4.27 -5.46 -12.81
N THR A 81 -3.94 -6.76 -12.88
CA THR A 81 -4.92 -7.79 -13.29
C THR A 81 -6.11 -7.83 -12.33
N LYS A 82 -5.85 -7.94 -11.02
CA LYS A 82 -6.92 -7.87 -10.00
C LYS A 82 -7.73 -6.57 -10.05
N ALA A 83 -7.06 -5.44 -10.23
CA ALA A 83 -7.71 -4.14 -10.31
C ALA A 83 -8.59 -4.02 -11.57
N ARG A 84 -8.18 -4.63 -12.69
CA ARG A 84 -9.03 -4.71 -13.90
C ARG A 84 -10.26 -5.56 -13.67
N ASP A 85 -10.15 -6.65 -12.93
CA ASP A 85 -11.30 -7.48 -12.57
C ASP A 85 -12.27 -6.71 -11.64
N GLU A 86 -11.76 -5.87 -10.74
CA GLU A 86 -12.58 -5.08 -9.80
C GLU A 86 -13.20 -3.81 -10.43
N PHE A 87 -12.48 -3.11 -11.31
CA PHE A 87 -12.89 -1.79 -11.82
C PHE A 87 -13.23 -1.74 -13.31
N GLY A 88 -12.76 -2.71 -14.11
CA GLY A 88 -12.98 -2.72 -15.56
C GLY A 88 -12.35 -1.52 -16.30
N THR A 89 -13.14 -0.84 -17.13
CA THR A 89 -12.66 0.31 -17.91
C THR A 89 -12.32 1.48 -16.99
N GLY A 90 -11.14 2.08 -17.17
CA GLY A 90 -10.66 3.18 -16.31
C GLY A 90 -9.84 2.72 -15.09
N THR A 91 -9.48 1.44 -15.00
CA THR A 91 -8.67 0.87 -13.91
C THR A 91 -7.45 1.71 -13.54
N ILE A 92 -6.68 2.17 -14.53
CA ILE A 92 -5.47 2.97 -14.28
C ILE A 92 -5.78 4.28 -13.55
N ASP A 93 -6.82 4.99 -13.95
CA ASP A 93 -7.22 6.23 -13.28
C ASP A 93 -7.69 5.95 -11.86
N LYS A 94 -8.38 4.82 -11.63
CA LYS A 94 -8.76 4.39 -10.28
C LYS A 94 -7.57 4.03 -9.41
N MET A 95 -6.55 3.36 -9.96
CA MET A 95 -5.30 3.07 -9.24
C MET A 95 -4.54 4.34 -8.85
N ILE A 96 -4.54 5.36 -9.72
CA ILE A 96 -3.96 6.68 -9.43
C ILE A 96 -4.77 7.38 -8.33
N GLU A 97 -6.10 7.34 -8.40
CA GLU A 97 -7.00 7.90 -7.37
C GLU A 97 -6.74 7.26 -6.00
N ILE A 98 -6.71 5.92 -5.93
CA ILE A 98 -6.43 5.18 -4.69
C ILE A 98 -5.05 5.55 -4.15
N THR A 99 -4.05 5.70 -5.02
CA THR A 99 -2.69 6.09 -4.59
C THR A 99 -2.66 7.45 -3.90
N LYS A 100 -3.51 8.39 -4.33
CA LYS A 100 -3.58 9.76 -3.80
C LYS A 100 -4.33 9.88 -2.47
N ASN A 101 -5.10 8.87 -2.08
CA ASN A 101 -5.92 8.90 -0.87
C ASN A 101 -5.37 7.93 0.19
N PRO A 102 -5.60 8.18 1.48
CA PRO A 102 -5.32 7.18 2.51
C PRO A 102 -6.12 5.91 2.29
N VAL A 103 -5.55 4.77 2.68
CA VAL A 103 -6.20 3.46 2.58
C VAL A 103 -6.69 3.03 3.95
N LEU A 104 -7.94 2.56 4.02
CA LEU A 104 -8.49 1.98 5.24
C LEU A 104 -7.81 0.63 5.53
N LEU A 105 -7.19 0.50 6.70
CA LEU A 105 -6.50 -0.72 7.09
C LEU A 105 -7.47 -1.69 7.75
N VAL A 106 -7.44 -2.96 7.32
CA VAL A 106 -8.33 -4.00 7.85
C VAL A 106 -7.86 -4.49 9.23
N LYS A 107 -6.54 -4.66 9.40
CA LYS A 107 -5.92 -5.21 10.61
C LYS A 107 -4.80 -4.30 11.13
N MET A 108 -4.64 -4.28 12.44
CA MET A 108 -3.58 -3.54 13.13
C MET A 108 -2.19 -4.09 12.74
N PRO A 109 -1.30 -3.27 12.15
CA PRO A 109 -0.02 -3.77 11.64
C PRO A 109 1.02 -4.06 12.74
N TYR A 110 0.89 -3.46 13.93
CA TYR A 110 1.90 -3.52 14.99
C TYR A 110 1.31 -3.34 16.41
N GLY A 111 2.18 -3.42 17.43
CA GLY A 111 1.82 -3.14 18.82
C GLY A 111 0.93 -4.19 19.47
N LYS A 112 0.27 -3.78 20.56
CA LYS A 112 -0.51 -4.67 21.46
C LYS A 112 -1.59 -5.48 20.73
N HIS A 113 -2.23 -4.89 19.72
CA HIS A 113 -3.34 -5.49 18.98
C HIS A 113 -2.93 -6.00 17.59
N LYS A 114 -1.63 -6.22 17.33
CA LYS A 114 -1.13 -6.66 16.02
C LYS A 114 -1.92 -7.86 15.47
N GLY A 115 -2.38 -7.75 14.23
CA GLY A 115 -3.16 -8.77 13.52
C GLY A 115 -4.66 -8.77 13.83
N MET A 116 -5.11 -8.02 14.85
CA MET A 116 -6.53 -7.83 15.16
C MET A 116 -7.19 -6.92 14.14
N ARG A 117 -8.42 -7.24 13.73
CA ARG A 117 -9.22 -6.34 12.88
C ARG A 117 -9.54 -5.05 13.62
N PHE A 118 -9.48 -3.91 12.94
CA PHE A 118 -9.74 -2.62 13.58
C PHE A 118 -11.14 -2.51 14.18
N ASP A 119 -12.14 -3.16 13.57
CA ASP A 119 -13.51 -3.26 14.09
C ASP A 119 -13.64 -4.07 15.40
N LYS A 120 -12.58 -4.76 15.84
CA LYS A 120 -12.51 -5.50 17.12
C LYS A 120 -11.59 -4.85 18.15
N ILE A 121 -10.91 -3.75 17.80
CA ILE A 121 -9.99 -3.09 18.71
C ILE A 121 -10.80 -2.23 19.69
N PRO A 122 -10.49 -2.28 21.00
CA PRO A 122 -11.15 -1.43 21.99
C PRO A 122 -11.08 0.05 21.64
N GLY A 123 -12.20 0.77 21.75
CA GLY A 123 -12.30 2.18 21.38
C GLY A 123 -11.42 3.11 22.22
N ASP A 124 -11.20 2.79 23.48
CA ASP A 124 -10.27 3.51 24.37
C ASP A 124 -8.81 3.40 23.88
N TYR A 125 -8.42 2.23 23.38
CA TYR A 125 -7.11 2.04 22.75
C TYR A 125 -7.00 2.86 21.46
N LEU A 126 -8.03 2.87 20.61
CA LEU A 126 -8.03 3.68 19.39
C LEU A 126 -7.99 5.18 19.72
N GLN A 127 -8.69 5.63 20.76
CA GLN A 127 -8.66 7.01 21.23
C GLN A 127 -7.26 7.41 21.71
N TRP A 128 -6.59 6.56 22.50
CA TRP A 128 -5.20 6.78 22.89
C TRP A 128 -4.28 6.82 21.67
N LEU A 129 -4.42 5.85 20.76
CA LEU A 129 -3.59 5.74 19.56
C LEU A 129 -3.72 6.99 18.67
N SER A 130 -4.92 7.58 18.58
CA SER A 130 -5.18 8.81 17.82
C SER A 130 -4.36 10.02 18.27
N GLY A 131 -3.86 10.01 19.51
CA GLY A 131 -3.01 11.06 20.06
C GLY A 131 -1.50 10.84 19.86
N THR A 132 -1.11 9.76 19.17
CA THR A 132 0.29 9.42 18.88
C THR A 132 0.71 9.85 17.47
N ASP A 133 2.01 9.79 17.17
CA ASP A 133 2.51 10.00 15.80
C ASP A 133 2.19 8.78 14.93
N LEU A 134 1.32 8.99 13.93
CA LEU A 134 0.79 7.97 13.06
C LEU A 134 0.97 8.37 11.60
N ASP A 135 1.20 7.36 10.75
CA ASP A 135 1.14 7.58 9.31
C ASP A 135 -0.29 7.90 8.82
N GLU A 136 -0.38 8.41 7.60
CA GLU A 136 -1.63 8.88 6.98
C GLU A 136 -2.74 7.80 6.97
N ASP A 137 -2.39 6.55 6.62
CA ASP A 137 -3.35 5.44 6.53
C ASP A 137 -3.85 5.05 7.94
N MET A 138 -2.96 5.05 8.93
CA MET A 138 -3.29 4.80 10.33
C MET A 138 -4.20 5.89 10.91
N VAL A 139 -3.88 7.17 10.69
CA VAL A 139 -4.73 8.30 11.13
C VAL A 139 -6.13 8.16 10.54
N TYR A 140 -6.22 7.96 9.22
CA TYR A 140 -7.48 7.78 8.53
C TYR A 140 -8.29 6.60 9.08
N THR A 141 -7.63 5.46 9.31
CA THR A 141 -8.28 4.25 9.83
C THR A 141 -8.79 4.43 11.26
N VAL A 142 -7.98 5.01 12.15
CA VAL A 142 -8.36 5.25 13.54
C VAL A 142 -9.55 6.20 13.60
N LYS A 143 -9.51 7.31 12.84
CA LYS A 143 -10.63 8.27 12.77
C LYS A 143 -11.92 7.64 12.25
N HIS A 144 -11.83 6.84 11.18
CA HIS A 144 -12.96 6.10 10.64
C HIS A 144 -13.63 5.21 11.71
N HIS A 145 -12.85 4.45 12.49
CA HIS A 145 -13.38 3.57 13.52
C HIS A 145 -13.83 4.28 14.80
N LEU A 146 -13.34 5.50 15.06
CA LEU A 146 -13.83 6.37 16.13
C LEU A 146 -15.05 7.21 15.71
N GLY A 147 -15.35 7.30 14.41
CA GLY A 147 -16.45 8.11 13.87
C GLY A 147 -16.19 9.63 13.92
N ILE A 148 -14.93 10.05 13.74
CA ILE A 148 -14.49 11.47 13.80
C ILE A 148 -13.75 11.93 12.55
#